data_AF-A0A0D5A0Y9-F1
#
_entry.id   AF-A0A0D5A0Y9-F1
#
_cell.length_a   1.000
_cell.length_b   1.000
_cell.length_c   1.000
_cell.angle_alpha   90.00
_cell.angle_beta   90.00
_cell.angle_gamma   90.00
#
_symmetry.space_group_name_H-M   'P 1'
#
loop_
_entity.id
_entity.type
_entity.pdbx_description
1 polymer ?
#
loop_
_entity_poly.entity_id
_entity_poly.type
_entity_poly.pdbx_seq_one_letter_code
_entity_poly.pdbx_strand_id
1 'polypeptide(L)'
;MSKVRVAGAIASQNGITFYLEDGEELNLVKDSARTRMILDATVEALARKEIVEIDLDSFSIERRIEQQTKGLIRFFKTTVKKFIGREAEKDYTTEVIGQMDRPTLREESPNTVKAEPTAAPVTASEALRDTLRDDKGQPLKDDDEITVAVVQTPAGEKVVPNVQRLEKQMEYAAFENHEGFTKFMERIAAVSKDRGHSVQELLNFMKKGDLPIAADGTIVAYKMLYAEPNGVFTDPHTRKVRQRIGAHVSMPVEKVDASRRTECSTGLHIARRGYIRSFNGDTIMLVKIAPEDVIAVPYNEPNKMRVAGYHIVAKVSPEAYDLLRADKPMTTDAESAKLLANVIAGNHPPITERVVIGAAMGENVSTKVVAGAEKIEPKPVQVAKAVHALDSEEAGNVSIKDLRQRADKAIVEQRTAAQKAAESGDMSAAISAPATPAPAPVTKPESKKAAAKPVKTEKKVEPKKPVEKKVAPPKVVASADKPKELPEKHTLALVLHAEGKSNRQIEAELKICRKTLKKLFDARGLKPNG
;
A
#
# COMPACT_ATOMS: atom_id res chain seq x y z
N MET A 1 11.92 -6.44 -26.50
CA MET A 1 12.43 -5.07 -26.72
C MET A 1 12.42 -4.33 -25.38
N SER A 2 13.45 -4.51 -24.55
CA SER A 2 13.46 -3.98 -23.16
C SER A 2 14.44 -2.84 -22.93
N LYS A 3 15.38 -2.66 -23.86
CA LYS A 3 16.37 -1.59 -23.85
C LYS A 3 15.82 -0.39 -24.59
N VAL A 4 15.81 0.77 -23.93
CA VAL A 4 15.40 2.05 -24.51
C VAL A 4 16.51 3.06 -24.32
N ARG A 5 16.70 3.94 -25.32
CA ARG A 5 17.69 5.02 -25.28
C ARG A 5 16.97 6.32 -24.94
N VAL A 6 17.20 6.81 -23.73
CA VAL A 6 16.54 8.01 -23.19
C VAL A 6 17.40 9.22 -23.52
N ALA A 7 16.81 10.19 -24.22
CA ALA A 7 17.45 11.45 -24.62
C ALA A 7 17.06 12.63 -23.71
N GLY A 8 15.92 12.54 -23.02
CA GLY A 8 15.45 13.59 -22.13
C GLY A 8 14.39 13.12 -21.15
N ALA A 9 14.13 13.92 -20.11
CA ALA A 9 13.07 13.66 -19.14
C ALA A 9 12.40 14.96 -18.70
N ILE A 10 11.08 14.93 -18.55
CA ILE A 10 10.31 16.00 -17.92
C ILE A 10 9.59 15.41 -16.70
N ALA A 11 9.96 15.91 -15.52
CA ALA A 11 9.25 15.61 -14.29
C ALA A 11 8.13 16.64 -14.06
N SER A 12 6.90 16.17 -13.98
CA SER A 12 5.71 16.97 -13.65
C SER A 12 5.19 16.64 -12.24
N GLN A 13 4.14 17.34 -11.80
CA GLN A 13 3.47 16.99 -10.55
C GLN A 13 2.78 15.62 -10.60
N ASN A 14 2.44 15.13 -11.80
CA ASN A 14 1.61 13.94 -11.99
C ASN A 14 2.39 12.70 -12.47
N GLY A 15 3.69 12.84 -12.79
CA GLY A 15 4.49 11.77 -13.38
C GLY A 15 5.75 12.28 -14.05
N ILE A 16 6.53 11.35 -14.60
CA ILE A 16 7.74 11.63 -15.37
C ILE A 16 7.55 11.12 -16.78
N THR A 17 7.83 11.98 -17.75
CA THR A 17 7.84 11.63 -19.18
C THR A 17 9.28 11.54 -19.64
N PHE A 18 9.71 10.36 -20.07
CA PHE A 18 10.97 10.17 -20.76
C PHE A 18 10.78 10.32 -22.27
N TYR A 19 11.66 11.07 -22.89
CA TYR A 19 11.75 11.22 -24.35
C TYR A 19 12.83 10.29 -24.85
N LEU A 20 12.44 9.37 -25.72
CA LEU A 20 13.34 8.40 -26.32
C LEU A 20 14.01 9.00 -27.57
N GLU A 21 15.15 8.43 -27.97
CA GLU A 21 15.91 8.88 -29.14
C GLU A 21 15.13 8.70 -30.45
N ASP A 22 14.21 7.73 -30.51
CA ASP A 22 13.32 7.48 -31.65
C ASP A 22 12.13 8.47 -31.72
N GLY A 23 11.99 9.36 -30.73
CA GLY A 23 10.92 10.34 -30.64
C GLY A 23 9.68 9.85 -29.90
N GLU A 24 9.66 8.62 -29.38
CA GLU A 24 8.57 8.13 -28.55
C GLU A 24 8.62 8.69 -27.12
N GLU A 25 7.45 8.74 -26.47
CA GLU A 25 7.31 9.18 -25.09
C GLU A 25 6.99 8.00 -24.17
N LEU A 26 7.80 7.82 -23.13
CA LEU A 26 7.56 6.85 -22.07
C LEU A 26 7.08 7.56 -20.80
N ASN A 27 5.82 7.38 -20.46
CA ASN A 27 5.20 7.99 -19.28
C ASN A 27 5.26 7.04 -18.08
N LEU A 28 5.87 7.51 -16.98
CA LEU A 28 6.00 6.79 -15.72
C LEU A 28 5.22 7.48 -14.60
N VAL A 29 4.55 6.67 -13.79
CA VAL A 29 3.81 7.14 -12.61
C VAL A 29 4.80 7.56 -11.54
N LYS A 30 4.54 8.71 -10.89
CA LYS A 30 5.46 9.33 -9.94
C LYS A 30 5.73 8.49 -8.69
N ASP A 31 4.72 7.78 -8.20
CA ASP A 31 4.71 7.14 -6.89
C ASP A 31 5.02 5.64 -6.96
N SER A 32 5.98 5.25 -7.82
CA SER A 32 6.42 3.86 -7.94
C SER A 32 7.91 3.75 -7.68
N ALA A 33 8.33 2.72 -6.92
CA ALA A 33 9.75 2.45 -6.71
C ALA A 33 10.49 2.25 -8.03
N ARG A 34 9.85 1.66 -9.03
CA ARG A 34 10.40 1.49 -10.39
C ARG A 34 10.79 2.83 -11.00
N THR A 35 9.91 3.82 -10.92
CA THR A 35 10.15 5.16 -11.47
C THR A 35 11.32 5.84 -10.76
N ARG A 36 11.40 5.71 -9.44
CA ARG A 36 12.53 6.21 -8.64
C ARG A 36 13.85 5.59 -9.08
N MET A 37 13.91 4.27 -9.27
CA MET A 37 15.13 3.60 -9.71
C MET A 37 15.57 4.02 -11.12
N ILE A 38 14.63 4.14 -12.05
CA ILE A 38 14.93 4.56 -13.42
C ILE A 38 15.49 5.98 -13.41
N LEU A 39 14.89 6.88 -12.62
CA LEU A 39 15.42 8.23 -12.43
C LEU A 39 16.78 8.22 -11.76
N ASP A 40 16.98 7.42 -10.71
CA ASP A 40 18.26 7.34 -10.03
C ASP A 40 19.40 6.94 -10.98
N ALA A 41 19.10 6.07 -11.95
CA ALA A 41 20.04 5.65 -12.99
C ALA A 41 20.21 6.65 -14.15
N THR A 42 19.25 7.55 -14.41
CA THR A 42 19.24 8.39 -15.62
C THR A 42 19.49 9.87 -15.36
N VAL A 43 19.07 10.41 -14.22
CA VAL A 43 19.02 11.86 -13.94
C VAL A 43 20.37 12.54 -14.12
N GLU A 44 21.47 11.93 -13.67
CA GLU A 44 22.79 12.55 -13.74
C GLU A 44 23.32 12.64 -15.16
N ALA A 45 23.15 11.59 -15.97
CA ALA A 45 23.59 11.57 -17.36
C ALA A 45 22.69 12.45 -18.25
N LEU A 46 21.37 12.44 -18.01
CA LEU A 46 20.46 13.36 -18.69
C LEU A 46 20.75 14.83 -18.37
N ALA A 47 21.15 15.15 -17.12
CA ALA A 47 21.58 16.49 -16.75
C ALA A 47 22.85 16.94 -17.51
N ARG A 48 23.71 15.99 -17.87
CA ARG A 48 24.92 16.21 -18.70
C ARG A 48 24.63 16.24 -20.20
N LYS A 49 23.36 16.09 -20.61
CA LYS A 49 22.89 15.95 -22.00
C LYS A 49 23.43 14.71 -22.71
N GLU A 50 23.70 13.65 -21.94
CA GLU A 50 24.11 12.36 -22.48
C GLU A 50 22.87 11.48 -22.71
N ILE A 51 22.87 10.72 -23.81
CA ILE A 51 21.84 9.72 -24.09
C ILE A 51 22.15 8.47 -23.27
N VAL A 52 21.18 7.98 -22.49
CA VAL A 52 21.35 6.81 -21.61
C VAL A 52 20.58 5.62 -22.17
N GLU A 53 21.26 4.49 -22.38
CA GLU A 53 20.58 3.22 -22.62
C GLU A 53 20.18 2.59 -21.28
N ILE A 54 18.89 2.37 -21.08
CA ILE A 54 18.35 1.68 -19.90
C ILE A 54 17.60 0.43 -20.32
N ASP A 55 17.79 -0.65 -19.56
CA ASP A 55 16.96 -1.85 -19.68
C ASP A 55 15.77 -1.75 -18.73
N LEU A 56 14.58 -1.42 -19.24
CA LEU A 56 13.36 -1.25 -18.45
C LEU A 56 12.97 -2.49 -17.66
N ASP A 57 13.38 -3.66 -18.13
CA ASP A 57 13.12 -4.93 -17.47
C ASP A 57 14.00 -5.15 -16.25
N SER A 58 15.21 -4.57 -16.22
CA SER A 58 16.10 -4.62 -15.05
C SER A 58 15.51 -3.90 -13.83
N PHE A 59 14.53 -3.03 -14.06
CA PHE A 59 13.79 -2.30 -13.03
C PHE A 59 12.44 -2.93 -12.66
N SER A 60 12.09 -4.10 -13.21
CA SER A 60 10.87 -4.82 -12.83
C SER A 60 11.05 -5.44 -11.44
N ILE A 61 10.15 -5.05 -10.52
CA ILE A 61 10.05 -5.61 -9.17
C ILE A 61 9.73 -7.10 -9.25
N GLU A 62 8.82 -7.48 -10.14
CA GLU A 62 8.42 -8.86 -10.39
C GLU A 62 9.63 -9.71 -10.78
N ARG A 63 10.35 -9.34 -11.86
CA ARG A 63 11.53 -10.08 -12.32
C ARG A 63 12.61 -10.20 -11.24
N ARG A 64 12.81 -9.14 -10.45
CA ARG A 64 13.77 -9.16 -9.35
C ARG A 64 13.40 -10.19 -8.29
N ILE A 65 12.12 -10.27 -7.92
CA ILE A 65 11.62 -11.31 -7.02
C ILE A 65 11.76 -12.69 -7.66
N GLU A 66 11.43 -12.88 -8.94
CA GLU A 66 11.59 -14.18 -9.62
C GLU A 66 13.05 -14.65 -9.58
N GLN A 67 14.00 -13.76 -9.83
CA GLN A 67 15.43 -14.06 -9.77
C GLN A 67 15.88 -14.41 -8.34
N GLN A 68 15.50 -13.61 -7.35
CA GLN A 68 15.85 -13.85 -5.94
C GLN A 68 15.25 -15.16 -5.42
N THR A 69 14.05 -15.50 -5.88
CA THR A 69 13.36 -16.75 -5.51
C THR A 69 13.73 -17.93 -6.41
N LYS A 70 14.67 -17.74 -7.36
CA LYS A 70 15.11 -18.78 -8.31
C LYS A 70 13.95 -19.42 -9.07
N GLY A 71 12.93 -18.63 -9.41
CA GLY A 71 11.74 -19.07 -10.14
C GLY A 71 10.70 -19.81 -9.29
N LEU A 72 10.85 -19.88 -7.96
CA LEU A 72 9.80 -20.42 -7.08
C LEU A 72 8.52 -19.60 -7.17
N ILE A 73 8.64 -18.29 -7.42
CA ILE A 73 7.52 -17.40 -7.71
C ILE A 73 7.75 -16.83 -9.10
N ARG A 74 6.73 -16.91 -9.95
CA ARG A 74 6.69 -16.30 -11.29
C ARG A 74 5.43 -15.46 -11.45
N PHE A 75 5.53 -14.35 -12.16
CA PHE A 75 4.46 -13.39 -12.35
C PHE A 75 4.06 -13.28 -13.82
N PHE A 76 2.76 -13.18 -14.06
CA PHE A 76 2.20 -12.99 -15.40
C PHE A 76 1.11 -11.94 -15.36
N LYS A 77 1.12 -11.01 -16.31
CA LYS A 77 0.04 -10.06 -16.53
C LYS A 77 -0.91 -10.62 -17.58
N THR A 78 -2.21 -10.54 -17.31
CA THR A 78 -3.23 -11.09 -18.20
C THR A 78 -4.57 -10.40 -17.95
N THR A 79 -5.54 -10.55 -18.85
CA THR A 79 -6.90 -10.08 -18.62
C THR A 79 -7.72 -11.13 -17.89
N VAL A 80 -8.76 -10.70 -17.16
CA VAL A 80 -9.68 -11.59 -16.45
C VAL A 80 -10.27 -12.66 -17.37
N LYS A 81 -10.67 -12.29 -18.60
CA LYS A 81 -11.18 -13.22 -19.62
C LYS A 81 -10.17 -14.29 -20.00
N LYS A 82 -8.93 -13.90 -20.32
CA LYS A 82 -7.85 -14.84 -20.69
C LYS A 82 -7.50 -15.75 -19.52
N PHE A 83 -7.46 -15.21 -18.31
CA PHE A 83 -7.17 -15.96 -17.09
C PHE A 83 -8.23 -17.03 -16.78
N ILE A 84 -9.51 -16.66 -16.82
CA ILE A 84 -10.62 -17.58 -16.54
C ILE A 84 -10.83 -18.57 -17.70
N GLY A 85 -10.63 -18.12 -18.94
CA GLY A 85 -10.82 -18.91 -20.16
C GLY A 85 -9.66 -19.84 -20.53
N ARG A 86 -8.52 -19.74 -19.85
CA ARG A 86 -7.32 -20.59 -19.97
C ARG A 86 -6.88 -20.88 -21.42
N GLU A 87 -6.23 -19.90 -22.04
CA GLU A 87 -5.06 -20.17 -22.88
C GLU A 87 -3.83 -19.67 -22.12
N ALA A 88 -3.04 -20.61 -21.58
CA ALA A 88 -1.68 -20.31 -21.20
C ALA A 88 -0.84 -20.24 -22.49
N GLU A 89 -1.04 -19.20 -23.30
CA GLU A 89 -0.08 -18.90 -24.37
C GLU A 89 1.17 -18.28 -23.76
N LYS A 90 2.29 -19.00 -23.95
CA LYS A 90 3.63 -18.46 -23.81
C LYS A 90 3.88 -17.47 -24.95
N ASP A 91 3.27 -16.30 -24.91
CA ASP A 91 3.52 -15.28 -25.93
C ASP A 91 4.84 -14.56 -25.66
N TYR A 92 5.89 -15.05 -26.29
CA TYR A 92 6.98 -14.21 -26.74
C TYR A 92 6.59 -13.68 -28.13
N THR A 93 6.01 -12.49 -28.20
CA THR A 93 5.87 -11.79 -29.49
C THR A 93 7.25 -11.34 -29.96
N THR A 94 7.81 -12.10 -30.90
CA THR A 94 8.89 -11.64 -31.76
C THR A 94 8.25 -11.29 -33.09
N GLU A 95 8.06 -9.99 -33.37
CA GLU A 95 7.68 -9.56 -34.72
C GLU A 95 8.91 -9.61 -35.62
N VAL A 96 8.87 -10.47 -36.63
CA VAL A 96 9.84 -10.47 -37.73
C VAL A 96 9.32 -9.54 -38.82
N ILE A 97 10.03 -8.43 -39.04
CA ILE A 97 9.74 -7.46 -40.10
C ILE A 97 10.39 -7.96 -41.41
N GLY A 98 9.61 -8.68 -42.23
CA GLY A 98 9.77 -8.94 -43.69
C GLY A 98 11.05 -9.66 -44.17
N GLN A 99 11.14 -10.26 -45.37
CA GLN A 99 10.22 -10.77 -46.39
C GLN A 99 11.11 -11.52 -47.41
N MET A 100 10.69 -12.65 -47.99
CA MET A 100 10.93 -12.95 -49.42
C MET A 100 10.11 -14.15 -49.88
N ASP A 101 9.48 -13.97 -51.04
CA ASP A 101 8.54 -14.88 -51.69
C ASP A 101 9.19 -16.00 -52.52
N ARG A 102 8.42 -17.11 -52.59
CA ARG A 102 8.28 -18.17 -53.64
C ARG A 102 9.24 -19.39 -53.67
N PRO A 103 8.82 -20.54 -54.28
CA PRO A 103 7.49 -20.93 -54.77
C PRO A 103 6.97 -22.30 -54.25
N THR A 104 5.66 -22.50 -54.50
CA THR A 104 4.78 -23.66 -54.27
C THR A 104 5.31 -25.04 -54.68
N LEU A 105 5.07 -26.06 -53.84
CA LEU A 105 4.80 -27.44 -54.30
C LEU A 105 3.84 -28.19 -53.36
N ARG A 106 2.69 -28.55 -53.95
CA ARG A 106 1.81 -29.72 -53.77
C ARG A 106 1.19 -30.05 -52.39
N GLU A 107 -0.13 -30.04 -52.42
CA GLU A 107 -1.09 -30.73 -51.56
C GLU A 107 -0.75 -32.22 -51.40
N GLU A 108 -0.97 -32.75 -50.20
CA GLU A 108 -1.80 -33.94 -49.97
C GLU A 108 -2.03 -34.11 -48.45
N SER A 109 -3.30 -34.06 -48.03
CA SER A 109 -3.76 -34.73 -46.80
C SER A 109 -4.10 -36.19 -47.16
N PRO A 110 -4.05 -37.16 -46.23
CA PRO A 110 -5.21 -37.38 -45.38
C PRO A 110 -4.96 -38.01 -43.99
N ASN A 111 -6.06 -38.05 -43.23
CA ASN A 111 -6.41 -38.93 -42.10
C ASN A 111 -6.13 -38.46 -40.67
N THR A 112 -7.13 -37.68 -40.22
CA THR A 112 -7.89 -37.90 -38.99
C THR A 112 -7.76 -39.28 -38.33
N VAL A 113 -7.33 -39.29 -37.07
CA VAL A 113 -7.82 -40.23 -36.06
C VAL A 113 -8.39 -39.39 -34.91
N LYS A 114 -9.71 -39.45 -34.75
CA LYS A 114 -10.44 -38.99 -33.57
C LYS A 114 -9.95 -39.78 -32.35
N ALA A 115 -9.37 -39.10 -31.37
CA ALA A 115 -9.42 -39.53 -29.98
C ALA A 115 -10.47 -38.67 -29.28
N GLU A 116 -11.43 -39.33 -28.63
CA GLU A 116 -12.48 -38.73 -27.83
C GLU A 116 -11.89 -37.78 -26.76
N PRO A 117 -12.60 -36.70 -26.42
CA PRO A 117 -12.17 -35.80 -25.37
C PRO A 117 -12.34 -36.50 -24.02
N THR A 118 -11.25 -37.03 -23.46
CA THR A 118 -11.19 -37.33 -22.03
C THR A 118 -11.46 -36.03 -21.28
N ALA A 119 -12.58 -36.03 -20.56
CA ALA A 119 -13.15 -34.91 -19.83
C ALA A 119 -12.08 -34.10 -19.06
N ALA A 120 -11.86 -32.86 -19.52
CA ALA A 120 -11.19 -31.84 -18.73
C ALA A 120 -12.11 -31.41 -17.55
N PRO A 121 -11.57 -31.11 -16.36
CA PRO A 121 -12.38 -30.82 -15.19
C PRO A 121 -13.02 -29.43 -15.33
N VAL A 122 -14.34 -29.41 -15.49
CA VAL A 122 -15.15 -28.20 -15.74
C VAL A 122 -15.44 -27.37 -14.47
N THR A 123 -14.67 -27.50 -13.38
CA THR A 123 -15.04 -26.91 -12.07
C THR A 123 -14.06 -25.89 -11.50
N ALA A 124 -12.92 -25.62 -12.14
CA ALA A 124 -11.88 -24.73 -11.60
C ALA A 124 -11.99 -23.25 -12.04
N SER A 125 -12.54 -22.97 -13.23
CA SER A 125 -12.56 -21.60 -13.80
C SER A 125 -13.65 -20.70 -13.20
N GLU A 126 -14.86 -21.25 -12.97
CA GLU A 126 -15.98 -20.50 -12.36
C GLU A 126 -15.73 -20.16 -10.89
N ALA A 127 -15.18 -21.12 -10.12
CA ALA A 127 -14.82 -20.89 -8.73
C ALA A 127 -13.77 -19.76 -8.60
N LEU A 128 -12.83 -19.68 -9.54
CA LEU A 128 -11.83 -18.62 -9.57
C LEU A 128 -12.46 -17.28 -9.97
N ARG A 129 -13.39 -17.26 -10.94
CA ARG A 129 -14.16 -16.07 -11.34
C ARG A 129 -14.93 -15.46 -10.18
N ASP A 130 -15.46 -16.26 -9.26
CA ASP A 130 -16.18 -15.75 -8.10
C ASP A 130 -15.26 -15.02 -7.10
N THR A 131 -13.98 -15.40 -7.05
CA THR A 131 -12.99 -14.77 -6.17
C THR A 131 -12.46 -13.44 -6.72
N LEU A 132 -12.52 -13.25 -8.05
CA LEU A 132 -12.05 -12.03 -8.73
C LEU A 132 -13.05 -10.90 -8.52
N ARG A 133 -12.76 -10.08 -7.52
CA ARG A 133 -13.58 -8.93 -7.11
C ARG A 133 -12.75 -7.67 -6.99
N ASP A 134 -13.33 -6.54 -7.36
CA ASP A 134 -12.77 -5.21 -7.13
C ASP A 134 -12.80 -4.82 -5.63
N ASP A 135 -12.32 -3.62 -5.32
CA ASP A 135 -12.27 -3.10 -3.95
C ASP A 135 -13.68 -2.89 -3.35
N LYS A 136 -14.70 -2.75 -4.21
CA LYS A 136 -16.13 -2.65 -3.87
C LYS A 136 -16.82 -4.02 -3.86
N GLY A 137 -16.05 -5.11 -3.89
CA GLY A 137 -16.59 -6.47 -3.87
C GLY A 137 -17.44 -6.81 -5.09
N GLN A 138 -17.41 -6.00 -6.15
CA GLN A 138 -18.05 -6.26 -7.43
C GLN A 138 -17.16 -7.18 -8.28
N PRO A 139 -17.74 -8.06 -9.11
CA PRO A 139 -16.96 -8.83 -10.09
C PRO A 139 -16.09 -7.93 -10.95
N LEU A 140 -14.81 -8.32 -11.12
CA LEU A 140 -13.95 -7.68 -12.12
C LEU A 140 -14.54 -7.92 -13.52
N LYS A 141 -14.37 -6.95 -14.41
CA LYS A 141 -14.78 -7.05 -15.80
C LYS A 141 -13.81 -7.94 -16.57
N ASP A 142 -14.30 -8.53 -17.65
CA ASP A 142 -13.53 -9.46 -18.48
C ASP A 142 -12.24 -8.85 -19.07
N ASP A 143 -12.26 -7.56 -19.36
CA ASP A 143 -11.13 -6.83 -19.93
C ASP A 143 -10.20 -6.21 -18.87
N ASP A 144 -10.53 -6.34 -17.58
CA ASP A 144 -9.67 -5.82 -16.52
C ASP A 144 -8.34 -6.59 -16.49
N GLU A 145 -7.22 -5.87 -16.38
CA GLU A 145 -5.89 -6.45 -16.27
C GLU A 145 -5.60 -6.88 -14.83
N ILE A 146 -5.06 -8.08 -14.67
CA ILE A 146 -4.64 -8.65 -13.39
C ILE A 146 -3.22 -9.19 -13.48
N THR A 147 -2.49 -9.10 -12.37
CA THR A 147 -1.22 -9.79 -12.20
C THR A 147 -1.47 -11.08 -11.41
N VAL A 148 -0.90 -12.16 -11.90
CA VAL A 148 -1.06 -13.51 -11.37
C VAL A 148 0.32 -14.03 -10.95
N ALA A 149 0.42 -14.53 -9.72
CA ALA A 149 1.60 -15.27 -9.28
C ALA A 149 1.38 -16.77 -9.43
N VAL A 150 2.36 -17.46 -9.99
CA VAL A 150 2.50 -18.92 -9.97
C VAL A 150 3.56 -19.26 -8.92
N VAL A 151 3.14 -19.95 -7.87
CA VAL A 151 3.98 -20.34 -6.74
C VAL A 151 4.23 -21.85 -6.82
N GLN A 152 5.50 -22.24 -6.89
CA GLN A 152 5.90 -23.64 -6.81
C GLN A 152 5.83 -24.09 -5.35
N THR A 153 4.94 -25.04 -5.05
CA THR A 153 4.85 -25.66 -3.72
C THR A 153 5.26 -27.13 -3.77
N PRO A 154 5.55 -27.80 -2.64
CA PRO A 154 5.74 -29.25 -2.61
C PRO A 154 4.55 -30.05 -3.17
N ALA A 155 3.35 -29.46 -3.15
CA ALA A 155 2.12 -30.05 -3.69
C ALA A 155 1.87 -29.69 -5.18
N GLY A 156 2.84 -29.07 -5.85
CA GLY A 156 2.75 -28.62 -7.24
C GLY A 156 2.59 -27.11 -7.40
N GLU A 157 2.40 -26.67 -8.65
CA GLU A 157 2.18 -25.27 -8.98
C GLU A 157 0.79 -24.81 -8.50
N LYS A 158 0.78 -23.67 -7.80
CA LYS A 158 -0.43 -23.02 -7.30
C LYS A 158 -0.50 -21.61 -7.87
N VAL A 159 -1.72 -21.18 -8.19
CA VAL A 159 -1.96 -19.88 -8.80
C VAL A 159 -2.62 -18.94 -7.79
N VAL A 160 -2.10 -17.72 -7.67
CA VAL A 160 -2.63 -16.66 -6.82
C VAL A 160 -2.88 -15.42 -7.69
N PRO A 161 -4.14 -15.09 -8.01
CA PRO A 161 -4.45 -13.89 -8.79
C PRO A 161 -4.46 -12.63 -7.92
N ASN A 162 -4.47 -11.46 -8.58
CA ASN A 162 -4.52 -10.13 -7.98
C ASN A 162 -3.34 -9.76 -7.08
N VAL A 163 -2.14 -10.29 -7.38
CA VAL A 163 -0.94 -10.00 -6.58
C VAL A 163 -0.42 -8.58 -6.76
N GLN A 164 -0.90 -7.82 -7.77
CA GLN A 164 -0.66 -6.37 -7.86
C GLN A 164 -1.17 -5.61 -6.64
N ARG A 165 -2.10 -6.19 -5.85
CA ARG A 165 -2.52 -5.63 -4.56
C ARG A 165 -1.44 -5.67 -3.49
N LEU A 166 -0.32 -6.36 -3.72
CA LEU A 166 0.81 -6.44 -2.81
C LEU A 166 1.98 -5.56 -3.26
N GLU A 167 1.75 -4.58 -4.16
CA GLU A 167 2.80 -3.75 -4.76
C GLU A 167 3.84 -3.25 -3.74
N LYS A 168 3.40 -2.60 -2.65
CA LYS A 168 4.30 -2.09 -1.60
C LYS A 168 5.08 -3.18 -0.89
N GLN A 169 4.46 -4.35 -0.66
CA GLN A 169 5.12 -5.49 -0.04
C GLN A 169 6.11 -6.16 -1.01
N MET A 170 5.79 -6.20 -2.31
CA MET A 170 6.67 -6.70 -3.36
C MET A 170 7.89 -5.79 -3.54
N GLU A 171 7.69 -4.47 -3.53
CA GLU A 171 8.79 -3.50 -3.53
C GLU A 171 9.73 -3.76 -2.34
N TYR A 172 9.18 -3.83 -1.13
CA TYR A 172 9.98 -4.14 0.06
C TYR A 172 10.70 -5.50 -0.02
N ALA A 173 10.01 -6.52 -0.54
CA ALA A 173 10.58 -7.85 -0.72
C ALA A 173 11.76 -7.85 -1.69
N ALA A 174 11.65 -7.14 -2.82
CA ALA A 174 12.67 -7.08 -3.84
C ALA A 174 14.00 -6.50 -3.34
N PHE A 175 13.95 -5.59 -2.35
CA PHE A 175 15.16 -4.95 -1.81
C PHE A 175 15.62 -5.52 -0.47
N GLU A 176 14.71 -5.87 0.43
CA GLU A 176 15.06 -6.18 1.82
C GLU A 176 14.58 -7.56 2.30
N ASN A 177 13.38 -8.02 1.91
CA ASN A 177 12.75 -9.19 2.54
C ASN A 177 12.12 -10.21 1.56
N HIS A 178 12.89 -10.66 0.57
CA HIS A 178 12.40 -11.65 -0.41
C HIS A 178 12.05 -13.01 0.24
N GLU A 179 12.79 -13.45 1.27
CA GLU A 179 12.52 -14.72 1.95
C GLU A 179 11.18 -14.71 2.70
N GLY A 180 10.89 -13.64 3.44
CA GLY A 180 9.61 -13.49 4.14
C GLY A 180 8.44 -13.43 3.17
N PHE A 181 8.59 -12.70 2.06
CA PHE A 181 7.59 -12.67 0.99
C PHE A 181 7.39 -14.04 0.34
N THR A 182 8.46 -14.81 0.15
CA THR A 182 8.38 -16.16 -0.40
C THR A 182 7.52 -17.07 0.47
N LYS A 183 7.80 -17.12 1.78
CA LYS A 183 7.03 -17.90 2.75
C LYS A 183 5.58 -17.44 2.85
N PHE A 184 5.34 -16.14 2.75
CA PHE A 184 3.99 -15.58 2.72
C PHE A 184 3.21 -16.09 1.50
N MET A 185 3.82 -16.08 0.31
CA MET A 185 3.20 -16.57 -0.91
C MET A 185 2.97 -18.09 -0.87
N GLU A 186 3.89 -18.88 -0.30
CA GLU A 186 3.71 -20.31 -0.07
C GLU A 186 2.52 -20.59 0.87
N ARG A 187 2.41 -19.86 1.99
CA ARG A 187 1.31 -19.99 2.96
C ARG A 187 -0.04 -19.66 2.34
N ILE A 188 -0.12 -18.59 1.54
CA ILE A 188 -1.35 -18.23 0.81
C ILE A 188 -1.68 -19.28 -0.25
N ALA A 189 -0.69 -19.73 -1.03
CA ALA A 189 -0.85 -20.73 -2.07
C ALA A 189 -1.35 -22.08 -1.52
N ALA A 190 -0.95 -22.43 -0.30
CA ALA A 190 -1.41 -23.64 0.38
C ALA A 190 -2.94 -23.65 0.57
N VAL A 191 -3.54 -22.48 0.82
CA VAL A 191 -4.98 -22.34 1.14
C VAL A 191 -5.81 -21.72 0.01
N SER A 192 -5.19 -21.29 -1.08
CA SER A 192 -5.86 -20.55 -2.16
C SER A 192 -6.94 -21.36 -2.89
N LYS A 193 -6.79 -22.69 -2.94
CA LYS A 193 -7.79 -23.58 -3.56
C LYS A 193 -9.06 -23.67 -2.71
N ASP A 194 -8.91 -23.88 -1.40
CA ASP A 194 -10.03 -24.16 -0.50
C ASP A 194 -10.66 -22.86 0.04
N ARG A 195 -9.88 -21.77 0.07
CA ARG A 195 -10.27 -20.47 0.63
C ARG A 195 -9.87 -19.30 -0.26
N GLY A 196 -10.10 -19.44 -1.57
CA GLY A 196 -9.77 -18.40 -2.56
C GLY A 196 -10.35 -17.02 -2.24
N HIS A 197 -11.58 -16.95 -1.72
CA HIS A 197 -12.17 -15.67 -1.29
C HIS A 197 -11.41 -15.02 -0.14
N SER A 198 -11.07 -15.77 0.91
CA SER A 198 -10.31 -15.25 2.06
C SER A 198 -8.94 -14.74 1.62
N VAL A 199 -8.29 -15.45 0.67
CA VAL A 199 -7.03 -15.00 0.06
C VAL A 199 -7.23 -13.67 -0.66
N GLN A 200 -8.23 -13.55 -1.53
CA GLN A 200 -8.49 -12.32 -2.29
C GLN A 200 -8.82 -11.13 -1.38
N GLU A 201 -9.57 -11.38 -0.31
CA GLU A 201 -9.87 -10.39 0.72
C GLU A 201 -8.62 -9.97 1.49
N LEU A 202 -7.73 -10.91 1.81
CA LEU A 202 -6.46 -10.62 2.43
C LEU A 202 -5.58 -9.75 1.53
N LEU A 203 -5.45 -10.08 0.25
CA LEU A 203 -4.69 -9.26 -0.70
C LEU A 203 -5.26 -7.85 -0.77
N ASN A 204 -6.59 -7.71 -0.82
CA ASN A 204 -7.25 -6.42 -0.82
C ASN A 204 -7.02 -5.63 0.47
N PHE A 205 -7.00 -6.31 1.61
CA PHE A 205 -6.71 -5.71 2.91
C PHE A 205 -5.26 -5.19 2.99
N MET A 206 -4.31 -5.95 2.45
CA MET A 206 -2.88 -5.63 2.42
C MET A 206 -2.53 -4.48 1.46
N LYS A 207 -3.38 -4.20 0.47
CA LYS A 207 -3.21 -3.15 -0.56
C LYS A 207 -2.90 -1.76 -0.01
N LYS A 208 -3.42 -1.41 1.16
CA LYS A 208 -3.11 -0.11 1.77
C LYS A 208 -1.61 0.04 2.08
N GLY A 209 -0.96 -1.09 2.38
CA GLY A 209 0.47 -1.17 2.63
C GLY A 209 0.89 -0.69 4.01
N ASP A 210 0.01 -0.64 5.01
CA ASP A 210 0.37 -0.29 6.39
C ASP A 210 0.80 -1.50 7.24
N LEU A 211 0.83 -2.69 6.63
CA LEU A 211 1.08 -3.99 7.27
C LEU A 211 2.29 -4.69 6.63
N PRO A 212 3.42 -4.81 7.36
CA PRO A 212 4.59 -5.55 6.91
C PRO A 212 4.42 -7.06 6.92
N ILE A 213 5.18 -7.75 6.06
CA ILE A 213 5.36 -9.20 6.09
C ILE A 213 6.64 -9.51 6.85
N ALA A 214 6.56 -10.40 7.85
CA ALA A 214 7.70 -10.87 8.64
C ALA A 214 8.49 -11.97 7.90
N ALA A 215 9.71 -12.23 8.36
CA ALA A 215 10.64 -13.21 7.79
C ALA A 215 10.14 -14.67 7.79
N ASP A 216 9.10 -14.97 8.56
CA ASP A 216 8.42 -16.28 8.61
C ASP A 216 7.16 -16.37 7.73
N GLY A 217 6.88 -15.31 6.96
CA GLY A 217 5.72 -15.23 6.07
C GLY A 217 4.41 -14.86 6.76
N THR A 218 4.46 -14.42 8.02
CA THR A 218 3.28 -13.90 8.73
C THR A 218 3.14 -12.39 8.54
N ILE A 219 1.94 -11.87 8.78
CA ILE A 219 1.61 -10.45 8.69
C ILE A 219 1.77 -9.83 10.07
N VAL A 220 2.48 -8.71 10.15
CA VAL A 220 2.54 -7.89 11.36
C VAL A 220 1.38 -6.89 11.34
N ALA A 221 0.56 -6.90 12.39
CA ALA A 221 -0.59 -6.03 12.51
C ALA A 221 -0.78 -5.53 13.96
N TYR A 222 -1.86 -4.80 14.17
CA TYR A 222 -2.15 -4.14 15.43
C TYR A 222 -3.38 -4.74 16.11
N LYS A 223 -3.28 -4.92 17.43
CA LYS A 223 -4.39 -5.37 18.27
C LYS A 223 -4.58 -4.43 19.45
N MET A 224 -5.78 -3.85 19.54
CA MET A 224 -6.18 -3.03 20.67
C MET A 224 -6.69 -3.92 21.81
N LEU A 225 -6.20 -3.68 23.03
CA LEU A 225 -6.54 -4.37 24.27
C LEU A 225 -6.68 -3.38 25.42
N TYR A 226 -7.10 -3.89 26.57
CA TYR A 226 -6.93 -3.21 27.85
C TYR A 226 -5.82 -3.85 28.66
N ALA A 227 -4.98 -3.03 29.26
CA ALA A 227 -4.03 -3.47 30.26
C ALA A 227 -4.75 -3.81 31.57
N GLU A 228 -4.38 -4.95 32.14
CA GLU A 228 -4.77 -5.40 33.47
C GLU A 228 -3.52 -5.51 34.34
N PRO A 229 -3.67 -5.60 35.68
CA PRO A 229 -2.54 -5.83 36.57
C PRO A 229 -1.71 -7.08 36.20
N ASN A 230 -0.45 -7.09 36.63
CA ASN A 230 0.48 -8.22 36.47
C ASN A 230 0.75 -8.62 35.01
N GLY A 231 0.77 -7.66 34.08
CA GLY A 231 1.13 -7.91 32.67
C GLY A 231 0.10 -8.76 31.90
N VAL A 232 -1.16 -8.73 32.33
CA VAL A 232 -2.28 -9.36 31.62
C VAL A 232 -2.96 -8.32 30.74
N PHE A 233 -3.53 -8.76 29.64
CA PHE A 233 -4.34 -7.94 28.76
C PHE A 233 -5.68 -8.63 28.48
N THR A 234 -6.71 -7.85 28.22
CA THR A 234 -8.05 -8.35 27.89
C THR A 234 -8.63 -7.70 26.64
N ASP A 235 -9.55 -8.41 25.97
CA ASP A 235 -10.23 -7.90 24.79
C ASP A 235 -11.21 -6.77 25.16
N PRO A 236 -11.34 -5.71 24.33
CA PRO A 236 -12.18 -4.57 24.66
C PRO A 236 -13.69 -4.83 24.75
N HIS A 237 -14.16 -5.96 24.21
CA HIS A 237 -15.58 -6.23 24.08
C HIS A 237 -16.14 -7.01 25.26
N THR A 238 -15.53 -8.14 25.59
CA THR A 238 -16.02 -9.10 26.59
C THR A 238 -15.23 -9.03 27.89
N ARG A 239 -13.96 -8.58 27.84
CA ARG A 239 -13.00 -8.62 28.96
C ARG A 239 -12.72 -10.04 29.49
N LYS A 240 -13.17 -11.09 28.80
CA LYS A 240 -13.06 -12.48 29.25
C LYS A 240 -11.77 -13.15 28.79
N VAL A 241 -11.21 -12.71 27.67
CA VAL A 241 -10.03 -13.35 27.07
C VAL A 241 -8.77 -12.74 27.69
N ARG A 242 -8.25 -13.39 28.73
CA ARG A 242 -6.97 -13.01 29.37
C ARG A 242 -5.81 -13.55 28.54
N GLN A 243 -4.85 -12.68 28.23
CA GLN A 243 -3.72 -13.00 27.36
C GLN A 243 -2.49 -12.15 27.71
N ARG A 244 -1.30 -12.64 27.38
CA ARG A 244 -0.01 -11.98 27.67
C ARG A 244 0.84 -11.79 26.41
N ILE A 245 1.94 -11.06 26.53
CA ILE A 245 2.98 -11.06 25.50
C ILE A 245 3.55 -12.49 25.39
N GLY A 246 3.68 -12.99 24.15
CA GLY A 246 4.00 -14.39 23.84
C GLY A 246 2.76 -15.28 23.71
N ALA A 247 1.56 -14.80 24.00
CA ALA A 247 0.36 -15.60 23.84
C ALA A 247 0.01 -15.81 22.35
N HIS A 248 -0.24 -17.06 21.98
CA HIS A 248 -0.95 -17.40 20.75
C HIS A 248 -2.43 -17.58 21.08
N VAL A 249 -3.24 -16.64 20.64
CA VAL A 249 -4.69 -16.61 20.87
C VAL A 249 -5.37 -17.14 19.62
N SER A 250 -6.21 -18.16 19.77
CA SER A 250 -6.85 -18.82 18.64
C SER A 250 -8.27 -19.29 18.93
N MET A 251 -9.02 -19.53 17.88
CA MET A 251 -10.31 -20.20 17.89
C MET A 251 -10.42 -21.14 16.69
N PRO A 252 -11.19 -22.25 16.77
CA PRO A 252 -11.38 -23.14 15.64
C PRO A 252 -11.95 -22.40 14.42
N VAL A 253 -11.42 -22.69 13.23
CA VAL A 253 -11.77 -21.99 11.98
C VAL A 253 -13.26 -22.08 11.69
N GLU A 254 -13.85 -23.25 11.92
CA GLU A 254 -15.27 -23.54 11.74
C GLU A 254 -16.19 -22.73 12.66
N LYS A 255 -15.63 -22.11 13.71
CA LYS A 255 -16.36 -21.21 14.63
C LYS A 255 -16.21 -19.74 14.28
N VAL A 256 -15.35 -19.40 13.32
CA VAL A 256 -15.19 -18.04 12.81
C VAL A 256 -16.25 -17.77 11.74
N ASP A 257 -16.93 -16.63 11.82
CA ASP A 257 -17.89 -16.23 10.79
C ASP A 257 -17.17 -15.84 9.49
N ALA A 258 -17.32 -16.69 8.48
CA ALA A 258 -16.78 -16.48 7.14
C ALA A 258 -17.57 -15.44 6.31
N SER A 259 -18.74 -14.99 6.77
CA SER A 259 -19.59 -14.05 6.03
C SER A 259 -19.05 -12.62 6.03
N ARG A 260 -18.45 -12.19 4.93
CA ARG A 260 -18.01 -10.80 4.72
C ARG A 260 -19.12 -9.74 4.80
N ARG A 261 -20.39 -10.15 4.81
CA ARG A 261 -21.55 -9.26 4.88
C ARG A 261 -21.87 -8.84 6.31
N THR A 262 -21.35 -9.56 7.30
CA THR A 262 -21.47 -9.21 8.71
C THR A 262 -20.29 -8.35 9.12
N GLU A 263 -20.54 -7.18 9.71
CA GLU A 263 -19.47 -6.27 10.16
C GLU A 263 -18.78 -6.82 11.42
N CYS A 264 -19.49 -6.85 12.56
CA CYS A 264 -19.00 -7.39 13.83
C CYS A 264 -19.63 -8.75 14.11
N SER A 265 -18.84 -9.82 14.01
CA SER A 265 -19.31 -11.21 14.20
C SER A 265 -18.25 -12.04 14.93
N THR A 266 -18.54 -13.32 15.13
CA THR A 266 -17.65 -14.27 15.81
C THR A 266 -16.35 -14.42 15.04
N GLY A 267 -15.23 -14.14 15.71
CA GLY A 267 -13.90 -14.11 15.10
C GLY A 267 -12.95 -13.24 15.90
N LEU A 268 -11.66 -13.51 15.80
CA LEU A 268 -10.65 -12.63 16.39
C LEU A 268 -10.48 -11.43 15.46
N HIS A 269 -10.87 -10.24 15.94
CA HIS A 269 -10.73 -9.02 15.14
C HIS A 269 -9.31 -8.47 15.19
N ILE A 270 -8.69 -8.32 14.03
CA ILE A 270 -7.40 -7.65 13.84
C ILE A 270 -7.62 -6.38 13.02
N ALA A 271 -6.94 -5.31 13.43
CA ALA A 271 -7.11 -3.98 12.90
C ALA A 271 -5.93 -3.56 12.02
N ARG A 272 -6.21 -2.85 10.92
CA ARG A 272 -5.21 -1.98 10.28
C ARG A 272 -5.08 -0.69 11.09
N ARG A 273 -4.02 0.09 10.83
CA ARG A 273 -3.73 1.30 11.62
C ARG A 273 -4.91 2.26 11.69
N GLY A 274 -5.55 2.53 10.54
CA GLY A 274 -6.70 3.44 10.46
C GLY A 274 -7.97 2.98 11.21
N TYR A 275 -8.06 1.71 11.64
CA TYR A 275 -9.19 1.23 12.44
C TYR A 275 -9.04 1.55 13.93
N ILE A 276 -7.80 1.56 14.41
CA ILE A 276 -7.43 1.71 15.82
C ILE A 276 -8.02 3.00 16.41
N ARG A 277 -8.05 4.09 15.61
CA ARG A 277 -8.57 5.40 16.00
C ARG A 277 -9.93 5.32 16.70
N SER A 278 -10.84 4.52 16.15
CA SER A 278 -12.24 4.45 16.57
C SER A 278 -12.55 3.28 17.50
N PHE A 279 -11.54 2.48 17.88
CA PHE A 279 -11.72 1.31 18.71
C PHE A 279 -11.39 1.60 20.18
N ASN A 280 -12.14 0.95 21.08
CA ASN A 280 -11.94 1.07 22.52
C ASN A 280 -10.73 0.25 22.99
N GLY A 281 -10.01 0.75 23.98
CA GLY A 281 -8.81 0.12 24.56
C GLY A 281 -7.75 1.16 24.92
N ASP A 282 -6.83 0.78 25.80
CA ASP A 282 -5.76 1.66 26.31
C ASP A 282 -4.36 1.21 25.87
N THR A 283 -4.25 0.05 25.23
CA THR A 283 -2.98 -0.57 24.87
C THR A 283 -3.05 -1.13 23.46
N ILE A 284 -2.06 -0.81 22.64
CA ILE A 284 -1.87 -1.43 21.32
C ILE A 284 -0.75 -2.47 21.42
N MET A 285 -1.03 -3.67 20.91
CA MET A 285 -0.06 -4.73 20.77
C MET A 285 0.28 -4.92 19.29
N LEU A 286 1.55 -5.21 19.03
CA LEU A 286 1.96 -5.83 17.77
C LEU A 286 1.62 -7.31 17.83
N VAL A 287 1.00 -7.80 16.76
CA VAL A 287 0.64 -9.20 16.60
C VAL A 287 1.12 -9.72 15.26
N LYS A 288 1.44 -11.02 15.22
CA LYS A 288 1.71 -11.76 13.99
C LYS A 288 0.53 -12.65 13.65
N ILE A 289 0.10 -12.63 12.39
CA ILE A 289 -1.01 -13.43 11.88
C ILE A 289 -0.52 -14.28 10.72
N ALA A 290 -0.78 -15.58 10.76
CA ALA A 290 -0.54 -16.44 9.63
C ALA A 290 -1.56 -16.14 8.52
N PRO A 291 -1.16 -16.05 7.22
CA PRO A 291 -2.09 -15.83 6.12
C PRO A 291 -3.23 -16.86 6.10
N GLU A 292 -2.93 -18.11 6.46
CA GLU A 292 -3.90 -19.18 6.61
C GLU A 292 -4.87 -19.01 7.79
N ASP A 293 -4.62 -18.12 8.75
CA ASP A 293 -5.57 -17.81 9.82
C ASP A 293 -6.59 -16.74 9.41
N VAL A 294 -6.40 -16.05 8.29
CA VAL A 294 -7.35 -15.02 7.83
C VAL A 294 -8.59 -15.69 7.24
N ILE A 295 -9.77 -15.35 7.79
CA ILE A 295 -11.04 -15.97 7.41
C ILE A 295 -11.88 -15.03 6.56
N ALA A 296 -12.08 -13.80 7.00
CA ALA A 296 -12.93 -12.84 6.28
C ALA A 296 -12.55 -11.38 6.56
N VAL A 297 -12.73 -10.52 5.56
CA VAL A 297 -12.65 -9.05 5.66
C VAL A 297 -14.04 -8.47 5.39
N PRO A 298 -14.70 -7.86 6.39
CA PRO A 298 -16.03 -7.30 6.21
C PRO A 298 -16.07 -6.22 5.13
N TYR A 299 -17.06 -6.29 4.24
CA TYR A 299 -17.15 -5.41 3.06
C TYR A 299 -17.33 -3.93 3.41
N ASN A 300 -18.23 -3.61 4.34
CA ASN A 300 -18.52 -2.24 4.78
C ASN A 300 -17.50 -1.70 5.80
N GLU A 301 -16.60 -2.55 6.29
CA GLU A 301 -15.62 -2.20 7.32
C GLU A 301 -14.24 -2.81 6.99
N PRO A 302 -13.64 -2.46 5.82
CA PRO A 302 -12.42 -3.09 5.30
C PRO A 302 -11.16 -2.68 6.08
N ASN A 303 -11.34 -2.10 7.27
CA ASN A 303 -10.28 -1.66 8.16
C ASN A 303 -9.93 -2.71 9.21
N LYS A 304 -10.71 -3.79 9.29
CA LYS A 304 -10.42 -4.95 10.14
C LYS A 304 -10.65 -6.24 9.39
N MET A 305 -10.07 -7.31 9.92
CA MET A 305 -10.29 -8.68 9.46
C MET A 305 -10.67 -9.58 10.63
N ARG A 306 -11.34 -10.69 10.32
CA ARG A 306 -11.58 -11.79 11.24
C ARG A 306 -10.58 -12.89 10.96
N VAL A 307 -9.87 -13.29 12.02
CA VAL A 307 -8.85 -14.33 11.98
C VAL A 307 -9.19 -15.46 12.95
N ALA A 308 -8.65 -16.64 12.69
CA ALA A 308 -8.70 -17.81 13.57
C ALA A 308 -7.59 -17.79 14.61
N GLY A 309 -6.47 -17.10 14.36
CA GLY A 309 -5.31 -17.08 15.24
C GLY A 309 -4.48 -15.81 15.12
N TYR A 310 -3.84 -15.42 16.23
CA TYR A 310 -2.78 -14.41 16.24
C TYR A 310 -1.80 -14.64 17.39
N HIS A 311 -0.55 -14.22 17.20
CA HIS A 311 0.51 -14.26 18.21
C HIS A 311 0.85 -12.85 18.68
N ILE A 312 0.78 -12.60 19.99
CA ILE A 312 1.14 -11.30 20.60
C ILE A 312 2.65 -11.22 20.80
N VAL A 313 3.32 -10.29 20.11
CA VAL A 313 4.78 -10.26 20.07
C VAL A 313 5.40 -9.06 20.78
N ALA A 314 4.69 -7.94 20.86
CA ALA A 314 5.18 -6.77 21.58
C ALA A 314 4.05 -5.84 22.00
N LYS A 315 4.31 -5.07 23.05
CA LYS A 315 3.52 -3.89 23.42
C LYS A 315 4.18 -2.66 22.79
N VAL A 316 3.38 -1.77 22.17
CA VAL A 316 3.93 -0.51 21.63
C VAL A 316 4.16 0.50 22.76
N SER A 317 5.10 1.44 22.57
CA SER A 317 5.34 2.51 23.52
C SER A 317 4.17 3.51 23.56
N PRO A 318 4.05 4.33 24.62
CA PRO A 318 3.06 5.41 24.68
C PRO A 318 3.16 6.39 23.50
N GLU A 319 4.36 6.72 23.05
CA GLU A 319 4.59 7.63 21.93
C GLU A 319 4.08 7.02 20.61
N ALA A 320 4.38 5.74 20.37
CA ALA A 320 3.84 5.00 19.24
C ALA A 320 2.33 4.82 19.32
N TYR A 321 1.78 4.66 20.53
CA TYR A 321 0.34 4.56 20.74
C TYR A 321 -0.39 5.79 20.22
N ASP A 322 0.10 6.99 20.56
CA ASP A 322 -0.50 8.26 20.11
C ASP A 322 -0.36 8.44 18.59
N LEU A 323 0.78 8.07 18.02
CA LEU A 323 1.00 8.08 16.56
C LEU A 323 0.00 7.17 15.85
N LEU A 324 -0.12 5.91 16.28
CA LEU A 324 -1.02 4.92 15.68
C LEU A 324 -2.49 5.33 15.84
N ARG A 325 -2.89 5.89 16.99
CA ARG A 325 -4.22 6.49 17.20
C ARG A 325 -4.51 7.65 16.25
N ALA A 326 -3.48 8.41 15.90
CA ALA A 326 -3.55 9.46 14.90
C ALA A 326 -3.45 8.95 13.45
N ASP A 327 -3.51 7.64 13.20
CA ASP A 327 -3.30 6.98 11.90
C ASP A 327 -1.95 7.31 11.26
N LYS A 328 -0.93 7.58 12.08
CA LYS A 328 0.45 7.85 11.65
C LYS A 328 1.33 6.63 11.85
N PRO A 329 2.31 6.36 10.97
CA PRO A 329 3.19 5.22 11.14
C PRO A 329 4.04 5.34 12.42
N MET A 330 4.19 4.22 13.13
CA MET A 330 5.02 4.14 14.34
C MET A 330 6.52 4.28 14.05
N THR A 331 6.95 4.09 12.80
CA THR A 331 8.35 4.19 12.39
C THR A 331 8.88 5.63 12.37
N THR A 332 8.04 6.62 12.65
CA THR A 332 8.47 8.01 12.85
C THR A 332 9.24 8.17 14.17
N ASP A 333 9.01 7.29 15.14
CA ASP A 333 9.83 7.14 16.33
C ASP A 333 10.91 6.06 16.10
N ALA A 334 12.16 6.39 16.44
CA ALA A 334 13.31 5.54 16.15
C ALA A 334 13.30 4.23 16.95
N GLU A 335 12.86 4.25 18.21
CA GLU A 335 12.78 3.06 19.04
C GLU A 335 11.65 2.13 18.58
N SER A 336 10.51 2.69 18.20
CA SER A 336 9.38 1.97 17.61
C SER A 336 9.71 1.40 16.23
N ALA A 337 10.50 2.11 15.42
CA ALA A 337 11.03 1.59 14.16
C ALA A 337 11.93 0.37 14.38
N LYS A 338 12.82 0.39 15.38
CA LYS A 338 13.64 -0.76 15.76
C LYS A 338 12.77 -1.92 16.28
N LEU A 339 11.77 -1.63 17.11
CA LEU A 339 10.83 -2.64 17.60
C LEU A 339 10.13 -3.37 16.45
N LEU A 340 9.63 -2.62 15.46
CA LEU A 340 9.01 -3.20 14.27
C LEU A 340 10.01 -4.03 13.44
N ALA A 341 11.23 -3.52 13.26
CA ALA A 341 12.30 -4.24 12.56
C ALA A 341 12.62 -5.58 13.22
N ASN A 342 12.71 -5.61 14.56
CA ASN A 342 12.91 -6.83 15.33
C ASN A 342 11.76 -7.82 15.14
N VAL A 343 10.51 -7.34 15.19
CA VAL A 343 9.34 -8.20 14.96
C VAL A 343 9.34 -8.79 13.54
N ILE A 344 9.66 -8.00 12.51
CA ILE A 344 9.78 -8.45 11.13
C ILE A 344 10.88 -9.52 11.01
N ALA A 345 12.03 -9.31 11.63
CA ALA A 345 13.14 -10.26 11.64
C ALA A 345 12.86 -11.55 12.45
N GLY A 346 11.78 -11.59 13.24
CA GLY A 346 11.48 -12.71 14.14
C GLY A 346 12.19 -12.62 15.50
N ASN A 347 12.84 -11.50 15.81
CA ASN A 347 13.46 -11.19 17.10
C ASN A 347 12.41 -10.69 18.10
N HIS A 348 11.48 -11.57 18.46
CA HIS A 348 10.43 -11.29 19.44
C HIS A 348 10.21 -12.52 20.33
N PRO A 349 9.50 -12.39 21.47
CA PRO A 349 9.19 -13.52 22.32
C PRO A 349 8.55 -14.67 21.54
N PRO A 350 8.94 -15.93 21.79
CA PRO A 350 8.28 -17.09 21.20
C PRO A 350 6.88 -17.28 21.81
N ILE A 351 6.13 -18.25 21.27
CA ILE A 351 4.82 -18.60 21.84
C ILE A 351 5.02 -19.22 23.23
N THR A 352 4.60 -18.50 24.26
CA THR A 352 4.72 -18.92 25.68
C THR A 352 3.46 -19.61 26.19
N GLU A 353 2.29 -19.21 25.70
CA GLU A 353 0.99 -19.77 26.07
C GLU A 353 0.07 -19.88 24.85
N ARG A 354 -0.80 -20.87 24.86
CA ARG A 354 -1.88 -21.04 23.88
C ARG A 354 -3.21 -20.77 24.55
N VAL A 355 -3.89 -19.72 24.11
CA VAL A 355 -5.22 -19.33 24.58
C VAL A 355 -6.23 -19.72 23.50
N VAL A 356 -7.04 -20.75 23.75
CA VAL A 356 -8.03 -21.26 22.80
C VAL A 356 -9.42 -20.85 23.25
N ILE A 357 -10.14 -20.11 22.41
CA ILE A 357 -11.52 -19.71 22.61
C ILE A 357 -12.43 -20.75 21.95
N GLY A 358 -13.27 -21.40 22.75
CA GLY A 358 -14.12 -22.50 22.30
C GLY A 358 -15.49 -22.07 21.76
N ALA A 359 -15.95 -20.84 22.01
CA ALA A 359 -17.27 -20.37 21.58
C ALA A 359 -17.32 -18.84 21.39
N ALA A 360 -18.40 -18.34 20.80
CA ALA A 360 -18.62 -16.91 20.60
C ALA A 360 -18.52 -16.12 21.91
N MET A 361 -18.28 -14.80 21.82
CA MET A 361 -18.24 -13.91 22.99
C MET A 361 -17.21 -14.28 24.06
N GLY A 362 -16.10 -14.93 23.66
CA GLY A 362 -15.03 -15.30 24.58
C GLY A 362 -15.45 -16.39 25.56
N GLU A 363 -16.34 -17.28 25.16
CA GLU A 363 -16.76 -18.42 25.97
C GLU A 363 -15.86 -19.64 25.75
N ASN A 364 -15.83 -20.54 26.73
CA ASN A 364 -15.01 -21.75 26.73
C ASN A 364 -13.52 -21.47 26.49
N VAL A 365 -12.96 -20.46 27.17
CA VAL A 365 -11.55 -20.10 27.07
C VAL A 365 -10.71 -21.11 27.85
N SER A 366 -9.73 -21.70 27.18
CA SER A 366 -8.72 -22.57 27.80
C SER A 366 -7.33 -21.99 27.54
N THR A 367 -6.48 -22.00 28.57
CA THR A 367 -5.09 -21.51 28.46
C THR A 367 -4.14 -22.64 28.83
N LYS A 368 -3.17 -22.92 27.96
CA LYS A 368 -2.11 -23.91 28.19
C LYS A 368 -0.75 -23.25 28.01
N VAL A 369 0.07 -23.27 29.04
CA VAL A 369 1.47 -22.82 28.95
C VAL A 369 2.25 -23.84 28.12
N VAL A 370 3.07 -23.35 27.18
CA VAL A 370 3.90 -24.21 26.33
C VAL A 370 5.10 -24.71 27.16
N ALA A 371 5.30 -26.02 27.19
CA ALA A 371 6.40 -26.63 27.93
C ALA A 371 7.76 -26.09 27.45
N GLY A 372 8.58 -25.61 28.39
CA GLY A 372 9.90 -25.05 28.09
C GLY A 372 9.91 -23.55 27.74
N ALA A 373 8.76 -22.87 27.70
CA ALA A 373 8.68 -21.43 27.41
C ALA A 373 9.44 -20.56 28.43
N GLU A 374 9.53 -20.97 29.70
CA GLU A 374 10.28 -20.26 30.74
C GLU A 374 11.80 -20.32 30.57
N LYS A 375 12.32 -21.26 29.76
CA LYS A 375 13.76 -21.48 29.55
C LYS A 375 14.33 -20.76 28.34
N ILE A 376 13.50 -20.03 27.61
CA ILE A 376 13.93 -19.28 26.43
C ILE A 376 14.20 -17.86 26.90
N GLU A 377 15.43 -17.59 27.34
CA GLU A 377 15.85 -16.22 27.53
C GLU A 377 15.68 -15.47 26.20
N PRO A 378 15.09 -14.25 26.22
CA PRO A 378 15.01 -13.44 25.01
C PRO A 378 16.43 -13.23 24.52
N LYS A 379 16.76 -13.81 23.35
CA LYS A 379 18.07 -13.61 22.72
C LYS A 379 18.34 -12.10 22.68
N PRO A 380 19.56 -11.64 23.00
CA PRO A 380 19.89 -10.22 22.94
C PRO A 380 19.51 -9.72 21.55
N VAL A 381 18.65 -8.71 21.56
CA VAL A 381 18.10 -8.07 20.37
C VAL A 381 19.28 -7.55 19.56
N GLN A 382 19.69 -8.28 18.52
CA GLN A 382 20.54 -7.70 17.50
C GLN A 382 19.70 -6.59 16.88
N VAL A 383 20.10 -5.35 17.12
CA VAL A 383 19.37 -4.16 16.70
C VAL A 383 19.25 -4.21 15.19
N ALA A 384 18.09 -4.66 14.70
CA ALA A 384 17.79 -4.59 13.28
C ALA A 384 17.83 -3.11 12.87
N LYS A 385 18.39 -2.85 11.68
CA LYS A 385 18.36 -1.51 11.09
C LYS A 385 16.92 -1.01 11.11
N ALA A 386 16.71 0.22 11.59
CA ALA A 386 15.38 0.80 11.69
C ALA A 386 14.66 0.69 10.33
N VAL A 387 13.43 0.18 10.36
CA VAL A 387 12.60 0.05 9.16
C VAL A 387 11.74 1.29 8.96
N HIS A 388 11.49 1.62 7.71
CA HIS A 388 10.53 2.66 7.35
C HIS A 388 9.14 2.05 7.12
N ALA A 389 8.10 2.87 7.31
CA ALA A 389 6.74 2.44 7.01
C ALA A 389 6.57 2.24 5.50
N LEU A 390 5.99 1.10 5.14
CA LEU A 390 5.66 0.73 3.77
C LEU A 390 4.68 1.71 3.10
N ASP A 391 3.85 2.40 3.89
CA ASP A 391 2.91 3.41 3.41
C ASP A 391 3.38 4.85 3.63
N SER A 392 4.66 5.07 3.93
CA SER A 392 5.23 6.42 3.96
C SER A 392 5.25 7.01 2.55
N GLU A 393 4.77 8.25 2.41
CA GLU A 393 4.81 8.96 1.11
C GLU A 393 6.24 9.17 0.60
N GLU A 394 7.25 9.17 1.49
CA GLU A 394 8.66 9.32 1.14
C GLU A 394 9.28 8.07 0.48
N ALA A 395 8.68 6.88 0.65
CA ALA A 395 9.24 5.64 0.12
C ALA A 395 9.16 5.58 -1.42
N GLY A 396 8.04 6.05 -2.00
CA GLY A 396 7.78 6.01 -3.44
C GLY A 396 7.82 7.35 -4.17
N ASN A 397 7.68 8.48 -3.47
CA ASN A 397 7.47 9.77 -4.13
C ASN A 397 8.79 10.44 -4.52
N VAL A 398 8.93 10.77 -5.80
CA VAL A 398 10.10 11.49 -6.30
C VAL A 398 9.89 13.00 -6.12
N SER A 399 10.71 13.63 -5.26
CA SER A 399 10.70 15.09 -5.05
C SER A 399 11.32 15.82 -6.25
N ILE A 400 10.55 16.69 -6.90
CA ILE A 400 11.03 17.58 -7.99
C ILE A 400 12.20 18.45 -7.50
N LYS A 401 12.16 18.87 -6.24
CA LYS A 401 13.23 19.68 -5.64
C LYS A 401 14.54 18.91 -5.58
N ASP A 402 14.48 17.65 -5.19
CA ASP A 402 15.66 16.80 -5.02
C ASP A 402 16.25 16.43 -6.38
N LEU A 403 15.39 16.15 -7.37
CA LEU A 403 15.80 15.95 -8.77
C LEU A 403 16.55 17.16 -9.32
N ARG A 404 16.05 18.38 -9.11
CA ARG A 404 16.71 19.62 -9.53
C ARG A 404 18.07 19.78 -8.86
N GLN A 405 18.15 19.57 -7.55
CA GLN A 405 19.41 19.65 -6.81
C GLN A 405 20.45 18.66 -7.33
N ARG A 406 20.04 17.42 -7.65
CA ARG A 406 20.92 16.41 -8.24
C ARG A 406 21.39 16.78 -9.64
N ALA A 407 20.49 17.26 -10.49
CA ALA A 407 20.82 17.72 -11.84
C ALA A 407 21.81 18.90 -11.81
N ASP A 408 21.54 19.90 -10.97
CA ASP A 408 22.42 21.06 -10.78
C ASP A 408 23.82 20.63 -10.30
N LYS A 409 23.88 19.71 -9.33
CA LYS A 409 25.14 19.15 -8.83
C LYS A 409 25.93 18.44 -9.95
N ALA A 410 25.27 17.61 -10.75
CA ALA A 410 25.91 16.90 -11.86
C ALA A 410 26.47 17.86 -12.92
N ILE A 411 25.75 18.95 -13.24
CA ILE A 411 26.21 20.00 -14.16
C ILE A 411 27.44 20.74 -13.59
N VAL A 412 27.44 21.06 -12.30
CA VAL A 412 28.58 21.72 -11.64
C VAL A 412 29.80 20.80 -11.64
N GLU A 413 29.64 19.52 -11.32
CA GLU A 413 30.71 18.53 -11.35
C GLU A 413 31.30 18.38 -12.76
N GLN A 414 30.48 18.31 -13.80
CA GLN A 414 30.93 18.25 -15.19
C GLN A 414 31.73 19.49 -15.60
N ARG A 415 31.27 20.70 -15.23
CA ARG A 415 31.99 21.96 -15.49
C ARG A 415 33.32 22.02 -14.76
N THR A 416 33.35 21.58 -13.50
CA THR A 416 34.57 21.57 -12.69
C THR A 416 35.59 20.57 -13.25
N ALA A 417 35.11 19.40 -13.70
CA ALA A 417 35.96 18.41 -14.36
C ALA A 417 36.51 18.93 -15.70
N ALA A 418 35.69 19.60 -16.51
CA ALA A 418 36.13 20.21 -17.76
C ALA A 418 37.16 21.34 -17.54
N GLN A 419 36.99 22.14 -16.48
CA GLN A 419 37.96 23.18 -16.09
C GLN A 419 39.30 22.56 -15.65
N LYS A 420 39.27 21.53 -14.80
CA LYS A 420 40.49 20.81 -14.38
C LYS A 420 41.20 20.14 -15.55
N ALA A 421 40.45 19.54 -16.48
CA ALA A 421 41.01 18.94 -17.69
C ALA A 421 41.69 20.01 -18.57
N ALA A 422 41.06 21.16 -18.76
CA ALA A 422 41.62 22.30 -19.49
C ALA A 422 42.89 22.86 -18.82
N GLU A 423 42.95 22.91 -17.49
CA GLU A 423 44.12 23.34 -16.72
C GLU A 423 45.29 22.32 -16.79
N SER A 424 44.99 21.03 -16.96
CA SER A 424 45.99 19.96 -17.02
C SER A 424 46.61 19.73 -18.41
N GLY A 425 46.08 20.35 -19.47
CA GLY A 425 46.58 20.22 -20.84
C GLY A 425 46.25 18.89 -21.54
N ASP A 426 45.50 18.00 -20.91
CA ASP A 426 45.05 16.73 -21.50
C ASP A 426 43.78 16.93 -22.33
N MET A 427 43.97 17.35 -23.60
CA MET A 427 42.91 17.65 -24.56
C MET A 427 42.17 16.40 -25.09
N SER A 428 42.33 15.23 -24.48
CA SER A 428 41.58 14.03 -24.86
C SER A 428 40.09 14.11 -24.47
N ALA A 429 39.72 14.95 -23.48
CA ALA A 429 38.34 15.13 -23.03
C ALA A 429 37.54 16.22 -23.80
N ALA A 430 38.18 16.96 -24.72
CA ALA A 430 37.56 18.10 -25.39
C ALA A 430 36.76 17.75 -26.68
N ILE A 431 36.72 16.48 -27.11
CA ILE A 431 36.17 16.09 -28.43
C ILE A 431 34.76 15.47 -28.36
N SER A 432 34.15 15.27 -27.19
CA SER A 432 32.79 14.69 -27.10
C SER A 432 31.63 15.69 -26.99
N ALA A 433 31.85 16.99 -27.17
CA ALA A 433 30.76 17.95 -27.29
C ALA A 433 30.31 18.06 -28.76
N PRO A 434 29.04 17.76 -29.12
CA PRO A 434 28.57 18.04 -30.47
C PRO A 434 28.57 19.56 -30.68
N ALA A 435 29.37 20.01 -31.66
CA ALA A 435 29.44 21.39 -32.08
C ALA A 435 28.06 21.87 -32.54
N THR A 436 27.42 22.74 -31.76
CA THR A 436 26.24 23.49 -32.22
C THR A 436 26.73 24.79 -32.86
N PRO A 437 26.35 25.13 -34.10
CA PRO A 437 26.66 26.43 -34.67
C PRO A 437 25.91 27.53 -33.90
N ALA A 438 26.58 28.65 -33.67
CA ALA A 438 26.03 29.82 -33.00
C ALA A 438 24.77 30.33 -33.73
N PRO A 439 23.70 30.74 -33.02
CA PRO A 439 22.55 31.34 -33.68
C PRO A 439 22.90 32.72 -34.22
N ALA A 440 22.57 32.96 -35.48
CA ALA A 440 22.67 34.25 -36.16
C ALA A 440 21.77 35.31 -35.46
N PRO A 441 22.15 36.60 -35.50
CA PRO A 441 21.46 37.65 -34.76
C PRO A 441 20.09 37.96 -35.40
N VAL A 442 19.01 37.72 -34.66
CA VAL A 442 17.67 38.14 -35.07
C VAL A 442 17.45 39.59 -34.62
N THR A 443 17.03 40.39 -35.60
CA THR A 443 16.77 41.82 -35.57
C THR A 443 15.67 42.22 -34.59
N LYS A 444 15.87 43.32 -33.85
CA LYS A 444 14.82 44.06 -33.12
C LYS A 444 14.13 45.06 -34.07
N PRO A 445 12.80 45.22 -34.04
CA PRO A 445 12.15 46.42 -34.53
C PRO A 445 12.00 47.46 -33.42
N GLU A 446 12.47 48.65 -33.78
CA GLU A 446 12.25 50.01 -33.28
C GLU A 446 11.34 50.28 -32.05
N SER A 447 11.91 51.02 -31.09
CA SER A 447 11.23 52.21 -30.54
C SER A 447 12.23 53.37 -30.49
N LYS A 448 11.89 54.44 -31.21
CA LYS A 448 12.66 55.69 -31.34
C LYS A 448 12.31 56.65 -30.20
N LYS A 449 13.38 57.21 -29.57
CA LYS A 449 13.59 58.61 -29.09
C LYS A 449 12.54 59.23 -28.11
N ALA A 450 12.87 60.04 -27.11
CA ALA A 450 14.06 60.84 -26.83
C ALA A 450 14.09 61.37 -25.38
N ALA A 451 15.31 61.56 -24.86
CA ALA A 451 15.84 62.69 -24.07
C ALA A 451 15.16 63.13 -22.75
N ALA A 452 15.79 63.85 -21.81
CA ALA A 452 17.12 63.92 -21.20
C ALA A 452 16.97 64.93 -20.03
N LYS A 453 17.42 64.57 -18.79
CA LYS A 453 17.94 65.32 -17.59
C LYS A 453 17.57 66.82 -17.34
N PRO A 454 17.78 67.47 -16.14
CA PRO A 454 18.44 67.04 -14.86
C PRO A 454 17.79 67.51 -13.50
N VAL A 455 18.24 66.88 -12.38
CA VAL A 455 18.65 67.43 -11.04
C VAL A 455 17.72 68.38 -10.22
N LYS A 456 17.31 67.97 -8.99
CA LYS A 456 17.70 68.56 -7.66
C LYS A 456 17.00 67.92 -6.44
N THR A 457 17.71 67.99 -5.32
CA THR A 457 17.48 67.53 -3.94
C THR A 457 16.34 68.25 -3.20
N GLU A 458 15.62 67.57 -2.28
CA GLU A 458 15.64 67.80 -0.82
C GLU A 458 14.58 67.00 -0.03
N LYS A 459 14.83 66.90 1.29
CA LYS A 459 14.24 66.12 2.39
C LYS A 459 12.69 66.23 2.53
N LYS A 460 12.06 65.20 3.13
CA LYS A 460 11.48 65.23 4.50
C LYS A 460 10.82 63.90 4.91
N VAL A 461 10.99 63.60 6.20
CA VAL A 461 10.54 62.50 7.08
C VAL A 461 9.00 62.31 7.12
N GLU A 462 8.51 61.08 7.39
CA GLU A 462 7.67 60.61 8.54
C GLU A 462 6.88 59.29 8.20
N PRO A 463 6.16 58.60 9.12
CA PRO A 463 6.65 57.63 10.11
C PRO A 463 6.11 56.18 10.00
N LYS A 464 6.64 55.29 10.84
CA LYS A 464 6.16 53.90 11.10
C LYS A 464 5.03 53.88 12.15
N LYS A 465 4.14 52.87 12.08
CA LYS A 465 3.42 52.33 13.27
C LYS A 465 3.41 50.79 13.29
N PRO A 466 3.37 50.16 14.49
CA PRO A 466 3.81 48.78 14.71
C PRO A 466 2.73 47.81 15.27
N VAL A 467 3.19 46.58 15.45
CA VAL A 467 2.59 45.35 16.01
C VAL A 467 1.91 45.52 17.38
N GLU A 468 0.83 44.76 17.63
CA GLU A 468 0.35 44.43 18.99
C GLU A 468 0.20 42.91 19.22
N LYS A 469 0.72 42.47 20.38
CA LYS A 469 0.62 41.13 21.00
C LYS A 469 -0.66 41.03 21.84
N LYS A 470 -1.17 39.82 22.08
CA LYS A 470 -1.98 39.51 23.27
C LYS A 470 -1.60 38.18 23.93
N VAL A 471 -1.65 38.19 25.25
CA VAL A 471 -1.21 37.20 26.26
C VAL A 471 -2.45 36.56 26.93
N ALA A 472 -2.33 35.33 27.46
CA ALA A 472 -3.31 34.62 28.32
C ALA A 472 -3.50 35.32 29.70
N PRO A 473 -4.37 34.93 30.71
CA PRO A 473 -4.89 33.60 31.14
C PRO A 473 -6.36 33.70 31.74
N PRO A 474 -6.90 32.98 32.79
CA PRO A 474 -6.61 31.68 33.46
C PRO A 474 -7.87 30.73 33.64
N LYS A 475 -7.71 29.59 34.36
CA LYS A 475 -8.73 28.56 34.75
C LYS A 475 -9.62 28.98 35.95
N VAL A 476 -10.94 28.68 35.94
CA VAL A 476 -11.79 28.34 37.12
C VAL A 476 -13.03 27.48 36.69
N VAL A 477 -13.72 26.88 37.66
CA VAL A 477 -14.54 25.64 37.69
C VAL A 477 -16.07 25.88 37.56
N ALA A 478 -16.80 24.88 37.04
CA ALA A 478 -18.25 24.55 37.15
C ALA A 478 -19.36 25.53 36.69
N SER A 479 -20.28 25.06 35.81
CA SER A 479 -21.74 24.86 36.06
C SER A 479 -22.63 24.94 34.78
N ALA A 480 -23.59 24.00 34.73
CA ALA A 480 -24.97 24.02 34.23
C ALA A 480 -25.36 24.45 32.78
N ASP A 481 -26.28 23.64 32.23
CA ASP A 481 -26.95 23.68 30.92
C ASP A 481 -27.53 25.04 30.45
N LYS A 482 -27.36 25.30 29.15
CA LYS A 482 -28.29 26.10 28.33
C LYS A 482 -28.60 25.34 27.03
N PRO A 483 -29.86 25.24 26.57
CA PRO A 483 -30.18 24.48 25.36
C PRO A 483 -29.62 25.17 24.11
N LYS A 484 -28.84 24.46 23.31
CA LYS A 484 -28.46 24.88 21.96
C LYS A 484 -29.71 24.91 21.08
N GLU A 485 -29.99 26.04 20.42
CA GLU A 485 -30.97 26.10 19.33
C GLU A 485 -30.60 25.05 18.27
N LEU A 486 -31.58 24.21 17.92
CA LEU A 486 -31.38 23.18 16.90
C LEU A 486 -31.41 23.81 15.50
N PRO A 487 -30.65 23.26 14.53
CA PRO A 487 -30.73 23.65 13.13
C PRO A 487 -32.16 23.54 12.58
N GLU A 488 -32.56 24.46 11.70
CA GLU A 488 -33.93 24.54 11.13
C GLU A 488 -34.45 23.20 10.58
N LYS A 489 -33.57 22.42 9.94
CA LYS A 489 -33.89 21.10 9.39
C LYS A 489 -34.32 20.08 10.46
N HIS A 490 -33.81 20.19 11.68
CA HIS A 490 -34.21 19.30 12.78
C HIS A 490 -35.58 19.68 13.32
N THR A 491 -35.94 20.96 13.32
CA THR A 491 -37.27 21.43 13.71
C THR A 491 -38.32 20.97 12.69
N LEU A 492 -38.04 21.14 11.39
CA LEU A 492 -38.87 20.64 10.30
C LEU A 492 -39.04 19.11 10.33
N ALA A 493 -37.99 18.37 10.64
CA ALA A 493 -38.06 16.91 10.76
C ALA A 493 -39.03 16.43 11.86
N LEU A 494 -39.18 17.19 12.95
CA LEU A 494 -40.12 16.87 14.03
C LEU A 494 -41.57 17.16 13.63
N VAL A 495 -41.80 18.23 12.87
CA VAL A 495 -43.12 18.57 12.33
C VAL A 495 -43.58 17.47 11.36
N LEU A 496 -42.72 17.07 10.42
CA LEU A 496 -43.03 16.01 9.46
C LEU A 496 -43.24 14.64 10.13
N HIS A 497 -42.53 14.36 11.23
CA HIS A 497 -42.75 13.16 12.03
C HIS A 497 -44.09 13.20 12.77
N ALA A 498 -44.48 14.36 13.33
CA ALA A 498 -45.79 14.56 13.95
C ALA A 498 -46.96 14.46 12.95
N GLU A 499 -46.72 14.82 11.69
CA GLU A 499 -47.65 14.63 10.56
C GLU A 499 -47.75 13.16 10.09
N GLY A 500 -47.02 12.23 10.72
CA GLY A 500 -47.10 10.80 10.41
C GLY A 500 -46.26 10.36 9.22
N LYS A 501 -45.41 11.23 8.65
CA LYS A 501 -44.49 10.82 7.58
C LYS A 501 -43.47 9.81 8.09
N SER A 502 -43.18 8.83 7.25
CA SER A 502 -42.15 7.82 7.53
C SER A 502 -40.76 8.42 7.58
N ASN A 503 -39.84 7.77 8.29
CA ASN A 503 -38.45 8.23 8.38
C ASN A 503 -37.77 8.31 7.00
N ARG A 504 -38.16 7.47 6.05
CA ARG A 504 -37.66 7.47 4.68
C ARG A 504 -38.17 8.67 3.87
N GLN A 505 -39.41 9.09 4.07
CA GLN A 505 -39.97 10.27 3.42
C GLN A 505 -39.31 11.55 3.95
N ILE A 506 -39.08 11.64 5.26
CA ILE A 506 -38.39 12.78 5.88
C ILE A 506 -36.93 12.89 5.39
N GLU A 507 -36.25 11.75 5.21
CA GLU A 507 -34.89 11.70 4.63
C GLU A 507 -34.87 12.21 3.18
N ALA A 508 -35.83 11.82 2.36
CA ALA A 508 -35.94 12.25 0.97
C ALA A 508 -36.25 13.76 0.86
N GLU A 509 -37.11 14.29 1.73
CA GLU A 509 -37.59 15.66 1.70
C GLU A 509 -36.56 16.67 2.25
N LEU A 510 -35.95 16.37 3.40
CA LEU A 510 -35.02 17.29 4.07
C LEU A 510 -33.53 17.03 3.77
N LYS A 511 -33.23 15.95 3.04
CA LYS A 511 -31.87 15.47 2.77
C LYS A 511 -31.03 15.33 4.05
N ILE A 512 -31.66 14.84 5.13
CA ILE A 512 -31.01 14.55 6.41
C ILE A 512 -30.73 13.06 6.48
N CYS A 513 -29.51 12.67 6.85
CA CYS A 513 -29.16 11.25 6.95
C CYS A 513 -29.95 10.53 8.07
N ARG A 514 -30.32 9.27 7.81
CA ARG A 514 -31.06 8.41 8.74
C ARG A 514 -30.47 8.31 10.15
N LYS A 515 -29.13 8.34 10.29
CA LYS A 515 -28.45 8.31 11.60
C LYS A 515 -28.72 9.57 12.42
N THR A 516 -28.82 10.74 11.78
CA THR A 516 -29.13 12.00 12.44
C THR A 516 -30.61 12.06 12.84
N LEU A 517 -31.52 11.61 11.98
CA LEU A 517 -32.96 11.48 12.31
C LEU A 517 -33.18 10.54 13.49
N LYS A 518 -32.51 9.38 13.50
CA LYS A 518 -32.61 8.42 14.60
C LYS A 518 -32.15 9.05 15.92
N LYS A 519 -31.00 9.72 15.95
CA LYS A 519 -30.51 10.42 17.15
C LYS A 519 -31.47 11.52 17.62
N LEU A 520 -32.08 12.25 16.67
CA LEU A 520 -33.02 13.33 16.96
C LEU A 520 -34.32 12.82 17.59
N PHE A 521 -34.84 11.69 17.12
CA PHE A 521 -36.06 11.06 17.62
C PHE A 521 -35.83 10.28 18.92
N ASP A 522 -34.72 9.55 19.02
CA ASP A 522 -34.31 8.83 20.24
C ASP A 522 -34.12 9.82 21.41
N ALA A 523 -33.51 10.99 21.16
CA ALA A 523 -33.33 12.04 22.17
C ALA A 523 -34.64 12.66 22.68
N ARG A 524 -35.76 12.45 21.97
CA ARG A 524 -37.09 12.94 22.35
C ARG A 524 -38.10 11.83 22.64
N GLY A 525 -37.65 10.57 22.70
CA GLY A 525 -38.52 9.41 22.96
C GLY A 525 -39.55 9.13 21.86
N LEU A 526 -39.33 9.63 20.64
CA LEU A 526 -40.24 9.43 19.52
C LEU A 526 -39.97 8.09 18.84
N LYS A 527 -41.02 7.29 18.63
CA LYS A 527 -40.91 6.00 17.92
C LYS A 527 -40.84 6.23 16.41
N PRO A 528 -40.13 5.39 15.64
CA PRO A 528 -40.11 5.47 14.19
C PRO A 528 -41.53 5.31 13.63
N ASN A 529 -41.91 6.20 12.72
CA ASN A 529 -43.05 5.96 11.84
C ASN A 529 -42.49 5.22 10.62
N GLY A 530 -42.96 3.99 10.37
CA GLY A 530 -42.74 3.20 9.14
C GLY A 530 -41.30 3.10 8.64
#